data_AF-A0A947WZG0-F1
#
_entry.id   AF-A0A947WZG0-F1
#
_cell.length_a   1.000
_cell.length_b   1.000
_cell.length_c   1.000
_cell.angle_alpha   90.00
_cell.angle_beta   90.00
_cell.angle_gamma   90.00
#
_symmetry.space_group_name_H-M   'P 1'
#
loop_
_entity.id
_entity.type
_entity.pdbx_description
1 polymer ?
#
loop_
_entity_poly.entity_id
_entity_poly.type
_entity_poly.pdbx_seq_one_letter_code
_entity_poly.pdbx_strand_id
1 'polypeptide(L)'
;MKEDFPRSCDIFCAVVDNYGDIGVCWRLARQLANEQGLAVRLWVDDLRSFGRMLPELDAALSRQTCRSVEIGRWTADMPELIPAELVIGAFACKLPESYIAAMAARERKPVWLNLEYLSAEDWVETHHQLPSPHPQLPLTKHFFFPGFTVRTGGLLIEHGLLAQRDAFRADAAMQARYWQGLGVPPLRQAGELRVSLFSYENAAIAPLLQAWAKGTSPLRCLLPEGRALPQVAAFFGHAHGQAGEVWQSGSLTVHVLPFVEQPEYDRLLWACDVNFVRGEDSCVRAQWAGKPFIWQIYPQHDGVHLEKL
;
A
#
# COMPACT_ATOMS: atom_id res chain seq x y z
N MET A 1 -13.09 18.87 16.57
CA MET A 1 -13.81 18.38 15.37
C MET A 1 -15.11 19.16 15.25
N LYS A 2 -15.55 19.52 14.03
CA LYS A 2 -16.88 20.12 13.82
C LYS A 2 -17.95 19.19 14.39
N GLU A 3 -19.04 19.72 14.95
CA GLU A 3 -20.09 18.92 15.61
C GLU A 3 -20.69 17.81 14.71
N ASP A 4 -20.54 17.92 13.39
CA ASP A 4 -21.05 16.98 12.39
C ASP A 4 -20.02 16.00 11.79
N PHE A 5 -18.77 15.99 12.26
CA PHE A 5 -17.78 15.05 11.74
C PHE A 5 -17.97 13.63 12.33
N PRO A 6 -17.92 12.56 11.52
CA PRO A 6 -18.09 11.19 12.01
C PRO A 6 -17.11 10.83 13.14
N ARG A 7 -17.60 10.11 14.15
CA ARG A 7 -16.79 9.60 15.27
C ARG A 7 -16.36 8.15 15.11
N SER A 8 -17.00 7.41 14.21
CA SER A 8 -16.68 6.01 13.91
C SER A 8 -16.63 5.77 12.41
N CYS A 9 -15.75 4.85 11.99
CA CYS A 9 -15.57 4.48 10.59
C CYS A 9 -15.48 2.97 10.43
N ASP A 10 -16.26 2.42 9.48
CA ASP A 10 -16.07 1.07 8.98
C ASP A 10 -15.47 1.11 7.59
N ILE A 11 -14.40 0.35 7.37
CA ILE A 11 -13.74 0.20 6.07
C ILE A 11 -13.85 -1.27 5.66
N PHE A 12 -14.38 -1.54 4.48
CA PHE A 12 -14.46 -2.87 3.89
C PHE A 12 -13.44 -2.99 2.77
N CYS A 13 -12.56 -3.99 2.86
CA CYS A 13 -11.49 -4.26 1.91
C CYS A 13 -11.59 -5.72 1.44
N ALA A 14 -11.92 -5.92 0.18
CA ALA A 14 -11.78 -7.22 -0.48
C ALA A 14 -10.38 -7.25 -1.12
N VAL A 15 -9.54 -8.20 -0.73
CA VAL A 15 -8.15 -8.27 -1.20
C VAL A 15 -8.10 -8.92 -2.58
N VAL A 16 -7.95 -8.10 -3.62
CA VAL A 16 -7.82 -8.57 -5.01
C VAL A 16 -6.36 -8.49 -5.47
N ASP A 17 -5.70 -7.35 -5.29
CA ASP A 17 -4.29 -7.16 -5.65
C ASP A 17 -3.35 -7.35 -4.45
N ASN A 18 -3.27 -8.58 -3.90
CA ASN A 18 -2.36 -8.99 -2.82
C ASN A 18 -2.19 -7.99 -1.66
N TYR A 19 -1.29 -7.02 -1.82
CA TYR A 19 -0.91 -6.01 -0.82
C TYR A 19 -1.32 -4.58 -1.20
N GLY A 20 -1.76 -4.34 -2.44
CA GLY A 20 -2.17 -3.02 -2.93
C GLY A 20 -3.41 -2.52 -2.20
N ASP A 21 -4.53 -3.24 -2.36
CA ASP A 21 -5.82 -2.84 -1.79
C ASP A 21 -5.76 -2.72 -0.26
N ILE A 22 -5.25 -3.77 0.39
CA ILE A 22 -5.14 -3.81 1.85
C ILE A 22 -4.10 -2.82 2.37
N GLY A 23 -3.03 -2.54 1.62
CA GLY A 23 -2.04 -1.54 2.00
C GLY A 23 -2.64 -0.13 2.05
N VAL A 24 -3.42 0.24 1.02
CA VAL A 24 -4.14 1.53 1.00
C VAL A 24 -5.15 1.60 2.14
N CYS A 25 -5.99 0.57 2.30
CA CYS A 25 -7.02 0.53 3.34
C CYS A 25 -6.42 0.58 4.75
N TRP A 26 -5.31 -0.14 4.99
CA TRP A 26 -4.62 -0.14 6.27
C TRP A 26 -4.01 1.21 6.60
N ARG A 27 -3.38 1.87 5.62
CA ARG A 27 -2.82 3.21 5.79
C ARG A 27 -3.92 4.23 6.13
N LEU A 28 -5.02 4.21 5.39
CA LEU A 28 -6.20 5.05 5.65
C LEU A 28 -6.79 4.77 7.04
N ALA A 29 -6.98 3.51 7.41
CA ALA A 29 -7.53 3.11 8.71
C ALA A 29 -6.68 3.65 9.87
N ARG A 30 -5.36 3.48 9.79
CA ARG A 30 -4.42 4.00 10.80
C ARG A 30 -4.46 5.52 10.89
N GLN A 31 -4.55 6.22 9.76
CA GLN A 31 -4.59 7.68 9.76
C GLN A 31 -5.89 8.21 10.37
N LEU A 32 -7.04 7.62 10.02
CA LEU A 32 -8.33 7.97 10.61
C LEU A 32 -8.36 7.71 12.12
N ALA A 33 -7.79 6.59 12.59
CA ALA A 33 -7.74 6.28 14.00
C ALA A 33 -6.79 7.22 14.78
N ASN A 34 -5.55 7.38 14.30
CA ASN A 34 -4.49 8.00 15.08
C ASN A 34 -4.36 9.52 14.87
N GLU A 35 -4.74 10.05 13.71
CA GLU A 35 -4.64 11.50 13.42
C GLU A 35 -5.99 12.20 13.53
N GLN A 36 -7.09 11.50 13.23
CA GLN A 36 -8.44 12.07 13.27
C GLN A 36 -9.25 11.61 14.50
N GLY A 37 -8.78 10.61 15.24
CA GLY A 37 -9.40 10.16 16.50
C GLY A 37 -10.71 9.38 16.32
N LEU A 38 -10.93 8.76 15.15
CA LEU A 38 -12.13 7.95 14.89
C LEU A 38 -11.98 6.57 15.52
N ALA A 39 -13.10 5.99 15.97
CA ALA A 39 -13.18 4.56 16.24
C ALA A 39 -13.28 3.80 14.91
N VAL A 40 -12.17 3.19 14.47
CA VAL A 40 -12.08 2.54 13.15
C VAL A 40 -12.20 1.02 13.26
N ARG A 41 -13.07 0.42 12.44
CA ARG A 41 -13.09 -1.03 12.15
C ARG A 41 -12.70 -1.27 10.69
N LEU A 42 -11.71 -2.13 10.47
CA LEU A 42 -11.26 -2.57 9.14
C LEU A 42 -11.64 -4.04 8.94
N TRP A 43 -12.53 -4.28 7.97
CA TRP A 43 -13.04 -5.60 7.59
C TRP A 43 -12.28 -6.10 6.36
N VAL A 44 -11.62 -7.26 6.50
CA VAL A 44 -10.72 -7.82 5.47
C VAL A 44 -11.05 -9.28 5.24
N ASP A 45 -11.22 -9.69 3.98
CA ASP A 45 -11.56 -11.07 3.60
C ASP A 45 -10.36 -12.03 3.68
N ASP A 46 -9.14 -11.53 3.43
CA ASP A 46 -7.88 -12.29 3.57
C ASP A 46 -6.93 -11.72 4.65
N LEU A 47 -7.13 -12.18 5.90
CA LEU A 47 -6.23 -11.85 7.01
C LEU A 47 -4.83 -12.46 6.89
N ARG A 48 -4.62 -13.51 6.09
CA ARG A 48 -3.29 -14.13 5.96
C ARG A 48 -2.36 -13.23 5.15
N SER A 49 -2.86 -12.68 4.03
CA SER A 49 -2.13 -11.69 3.25
C SER A 49 -1.87 -10.43 4.07
N PHE A 50 -2.85 -9.97 4.84
CA PHE A 50 -2.68 -8.81 5.71
C PHE A 50 -1.63 -9.02 6.81
N GLY A 51 -1.56 -10.21 7.42
CA GLY A 51 -0.59 -10.54 8.46
C GLY A 51 0.87 -10.44 8.03
N ARG A 52 1.16 -10.49 6.71
CA ARG A 52 2.51 -10.22 6.19
C ARG A 52 2.92 -8.75 6.32
N MET A 53 1.95 -7.83 6.25
CA MET A 53 2.17 -6.38 6.38
C MET A 53 2.08 -5.90 7.84
N LEU A 54 1.46 -6.71 8.71
CA LEU A 54 1.20 -6.41 10.11
C LEU A 54 1.57 -7.63 10.98
N PRO A 55 2.85 -7.78 11.39
CA PRO A 55 3.34 -8.95 12.11
C PRO A 55 2.62 -9.27 13.43
N GLU A 56 2.03 -8.27 14.07
CA GLU A 56 1.24 -8.41 15.31
C GLU A 56 -0.18 -8.97 15.07
N LEU A 57 -0.62 -9.08 13.81
CA LEU A 57 -1.92 -9.62 13.44
C LEU A 57 -1.93 -11.15 13.56
N ASP A 58 -2.83 -11.69 14.39
CA ASP A 58 -3.12 -13.12 14.42
C ASP A 58 -4.22 -13.45 13.40
N ALA A 59 -3.84 -14.03 12.27
CA ALA A 59 -4.78 -14.40 11.22
C ALA A 59 -5.80 -15.48 11.64
N ALA A 60 -5.63 -16.17 12.77
CA ALA A 60 -6.59 -17.13 13.30
C ALA A 60 -7.79 -16.44 13.97
N LEU A 61 -7.58 -15.28 14.59
CA LEU A 61 -8.63 -14.52 15.26
C LEU A 61 -9.59 -13.88 14.24
N SER A 62 -10.89 -14.00 14.51
CA SER A 62 -11.92 -13.36 13.68
C SER A 62 -12.05 -11.87 13.94
N ARG A 63 -11.68 -11.39 15.13
CA ARG A 63 -11.61 -9.98 15.52
C ARG A 63 -10.43 -9.74 16.45
N GLN A 64 -9.75 -8.63 16.26
CA GLN A 64 -8.62 -8.20 17.09
C GLN A 64 -8.44 -6.68 17.01
N THR A 65 -7.54 -6.12 17.82
CA THR A 65 -7.20 -4.70 17.74
C THR A 65 -5.70 -4.55 17.60
N CYS A 66 -5.28 -3.84 16.55
CA CYS A 66 -3.89 -3.53 16.28
C CYS A 66 -3.77 -2.03 16.02
N ARG A 67 -2.83 -1.35 16.68
CA ARG A 67 -2.54 0.09 16.46
C ARG A 67 -3.77 1.00 16.45
N SER A 68 -4.66 0.78 17.42
CA SER A 68 -5.93 1.53 17.59
C SER A 68 -6.98 1.31 16.51
N VAL A 69 -6.82 0.30 15.67
CA VAL A 69 -7.81 -0.13 14.67
C VAL A 69 -8.33 -1.50 15.06
N GLU A 70 -9.64 -1.65 15.15
CA GLU A 70 -10.26 -2.97 15.26
C GLU A 70 -10.23 -3.63 13.87
N ILE A 71 -9.70 -4.84 13.79
CA ILE A 71 -9.60 -5.61 12.56
C ILE A 71 -10.51 -6.82 12.68
N GLY A 72 -11.39 -6.99 11.69
CA GLY A 72 -12.33 -8.10 11.61
C GLY A 72 -12.17 -8.89 10.32
N ARG A 73 -12.31 -10.22 10.40
CA ARG A 73 -12.39 -11.07 9.22
C ARG A 73 -13.74 -10.84 8.54
N TRP A 74 -13.69 -10.53 7.25
CA TRP A 74 -14.88 -10.36 6.43
C TRP A 74 -15.26 -11.68 5.77
N THR A 75 -16.37 -12.27 6.22
CA THR A 75 -16.96 -13.48 5.64
C THR A 75 -18.46 -13.27 5.36
N ALA A 76 -19.12 -14.25 4.74
CA ALA A 76 -20.57 -14.25 4.62
C ALA A 76 -21.28 -14.26 6.00
N ASP A 77 -20.68 -14.94 6.98
CA ASP A 77 -21.23 -15.13 8.34
C ASP A 77 -20.81 -14.02 9.33
N MET A 78 -20.75 -12.77 8.86
CA MET A 78 -20.40 -11.64 9.73
C MET A 78 -21.42 -11.48 10.87
N PRO A 79 -20.98 -11.10 12.07
CA PRO A 79 -21.91 -10.79 13.15
C PRO A 79 -22.80 -9.61 12.75
N GLU A 80 -23.97 -9.49 13.37
CA GLU A 80 -24.76 -8.26 13.25
C GLU A 80 -23.96 -7.11 13.89
N LEU A 81 -23.75 -6.07 13.10
CA LEU A 81 -23.00 -4.89 13.51
C LEU A 81 -23.92 -3.68 13.50
N ILE A 82 -23.79 -2.83 14.51
CA ILE A 82 -24.28 -1.46 14.42
C ILE A 82 -23.36 -0.73 13.43
N PRO A 83 -23.87 -0.19 12.30
CA PRO A 83 -23.03 0.49 11.32
C PRO A 83 -22.36 1.73 11.91
N ALA A 84 -21.12 1.99 11.50
CA ALA A 84 -20.41 3.21 11.86
C ALA A 84 -21.08 4.46 11.25
N GLU A 85 -20.67 5.65 11.68
CA GLU A 85 -21.15 6.94 11.14
C GLU A 85 -20.57 7.24 9.75
N LEU A 86 -19.36 6.74 9.48
CA LEU A 86 -18.72 6.71 8.16
C LEU A 86 -18.55 5.25 7.73
N VAL A 87 -18.95 4.93 6.50
CA VAL A 87 -18.81 3.61 5.91
C VAL A 87 -18.09 3.76 4.58
N ILE A 88 -16.95 3.08 4.43
CA ILE A 88 -16.13 3.10 3.23
C ILE A 88 -16.09 1.69 2.65
N GLY A 89 -16.66 1.52 1.46
CA GLY A 89 -16.39 0.34 0.63
C GLY A 89 -15.23 0.63 -0.30
N ALA A 90 -14.11 -0.11 -0.17
CA ALA A 90 -12.95 0.09 -1.01
C ALA A 90 -13.04 -0.70 -2.31
N PHE A 91 -12.65 -0.07 -3.41
CA PHE A 91 -12.46 -0.67 -4.73
C PHE A 91 -13.69 -1.43 -5.23
N ALA A 92 -14.86 -0.80 -5.06
CA ALA A 92 -16.16 -1.36 -5.42
C ALA A 92 -16.50 -2.71 -4.76
N CYS A 93 -15.91 -3.02 -3.60
CA CYS A 93 -16.28 -4.21 -2.83
C CYS A 93 -17.77 -4.18 -2.48
N LYS A 94 -18.42 -5.36 -2.50
CA LYS A 94 -19.85 -5.49 -2.22
C LYS A 94 -20.08 -5.71 -0.73
N LEU A 95 -20.52 -4.68 -0.01
CA LEU A 95 -20.88 -4.80 1.41
C LEU A 95 -22.00 -5.85 1.61
N PRO A 96 -22.04 -6.53 2.77
CA PRO A 96 -23.13 -7.47 3.08
C PRO A 96 -24.51 -6.78 3.05
N GLU A 97 -25.50 -7.44 2.46
CA GLU A 97 -26.88 -6.90 2.36
C GLU A 97 -27.50 -6.61 3.73
N SER A 98 -27.23 -7.46 4.73
CA SER A 98 -27.66 -7.26 6.11
C SER A 98 -27.09 -5.98 6.72
N TYR A 99 -25.82 -5.67 6.42
CA TYR A 99 -25.17 -4.45 6.87
C TYR A 99 -25.75 -3.22 6.17
N ILE A 100 -26.02 -3.29 4.87
CA ILE A 100 -26.68 -2.20 4.12
C ILE A 100 -28.10 -1.94 4.66
N ALA A 101 -28.87 -3.00 4.96
CA ALA A 101 -30.18 -2.87 5.60
C ALA A 101 -30.08 -2.21 6.99
N ALA A 102 -29.08 -2.58 7.79
CA ALA A 102 -28.82 -1.95 9.09
C ALA A 102 -28.45 -0.46 8.93
N MET A 103 -27.69 -0.08 7.90
CA MET A 103 -27.39 1.33 7.59
C MET A 103 -28.69 2.10 7.30
N ALA A 104 -29.58 1.51 6.50
CA ALA A 104 -30.87 2.09 6.15
C ALA A 104 -31.84 2.18 7.34
N ALA A 105 -31.69 1.34 8.36
CA ALA A 105 -32.53 1.37 9.56
C ALA A 105 -32.12 2.45 10.58
N ARG A 106 -30.91 3.00 10.51
CA ARG A 106 -30.45 4.07 11.44
C ARG A 106 -31.29 5.34 11.28
N GLU A 107 -31.56 6.04 12.38
CA GLU A 107 -32.23 7.36 12.34
C GLU A 107 -31.40 8.37 11.52
N ARG A 108 -30.13 8.55 11.90
CA ARG A 108 -29.13 9.27 11.08
C ARG A 108 -28.43 8.27 10.16
N LYS A 109 -28.64 8.42 8.85
CA LYS A 109 -27.96 7.59 7.84
C LYS A 109 -26.44 7.86 7.89
N PRO A 110 -25.61 6.82 7.78
CA PRO A 110 -24.17 7.01 7.74
C PRO A 110 -23.75 7.69 6.43
N VAL A 111 -22.59 8.36 6.46
CA VAL A 111 -21.90 8.77 5.24
C VAL A 111 -21.37 7.51 4.57
N TRP A 112 -21.83 7.21 3.35
CA TRP A 112 -21.41 6.03 2.60
C TRP A 112 -20.54 6.44 1.42
N LEU A 113 -19.26 6.05 1.47
CA LEU A 113 -18.27 6.31 0.43
C LEU A 113 -17.89 5.02 -0.31
N ASN A 114 -17.73 5.15 -1.62
CA ASN A 114 -17.03 4.19 -2.47
C ASN A 114 -15.62 4.73 -2.70
N LEU A 115 -14.60 4.17 -2.02
CA LEU A 115 -13.21 4.54 -2.28
C LEU A 115 -12.77 3.88 -3.57
N GLU A 116 -12.46 4.68 -4.58
CA GLU A 116 -12.00 4.21 -5.88
C GLU A 116 -10.48 4.11 -5.93
N TYR A 117 -9.97 3.41 -6.94
CA TYR A 117 -8.54 3.43 -7.23
C TYR A 117 -8.08 4.85 -7.62
N LEU A 118 -6.85 5.19 -7.25
CA LEU A 118 -6.15 6.40 -7.68
C LEU A 118 -6.11 6.47 -9.21
N SER A 119 -6.39 7.63 -9.80
CA SER A 119 -6.09 7.87 -11.22
C SER A 119 -5.58 9.29 -11.45
N ALA A 120 -4.80 9.45 -12.52
CA ALA A 120 -4.37 10.74 -13.05
C ALA A 120 -5.25 11.21 -14.23
N GLU A 121 -6.22 10.41 -14.66
CA GLU A 121 -7.09 10.74 -15.79
C GLU A 121 -8.06 11.89 -15.45
N ASP A 122 -8.26 12.81 -16.39
CA ASP A 122 -9.06 14.02 -16.16
C ASP A 122 -10.52 13.73 -15.72
N TRP A 123 -11.10 12.61 -16.14
CA TRP A 123 -12.49 12.28 -15.84
C TRP A 123 -12.72 12.02 -14.35
N VAL A 124 -11.71 11.62 -13.56
CA VAL A 124 -11.93 11.35 -12.13
C VAL A 124 -12.32 12.60 -11.36
N GLU A 125 -11.96 13.79 -11.86
CA GLU A 125 -12.34 15.06 -11.25
C GLU A 125 -13.84 15.31 -11.32
N THR A 126 -14.49 14.94 -12.44
CA THR A 126 -15.94 15.13 -12.62
C THR A 126 -16.75 14.02 -11.95
N HIS A 127 -16.09 12.92 -11.56
CA HIS A 127 -16.72 11.78 -10.89
C HIS A 127 -16.47 11.74 -9.38
N HIS A 128 -15.51 12.50 -8.88
CA HIS A 128 -15.29 12.70 -7.45
C HIS A 128 -16.50 13.35 -6.79
N GLN A 129 -16.90 12.81 -5.63
CA GLN A 129 -18.09 13.19 -4.84
C GLN A 129 -19.45 12.98 -5.52
N LEU A 130 -19.51 12.34 -6.69
CA LEU A 130 -20.81 12.07 -7.33
C LEU A 130 -21.69 11.17 -6.45
N PRO A 131 -22.96 11.55 -6.23
CA PRO A 131 -23.92 10.74 -5.50
C PRO A 131 -24.48 9.63 -6.40
N SER A 132 -24.71 8.47 -5.78
CA SER A 132 -25.36 7.30 -6.34
C SER A 132 -26.44 6.84 -5.36
N PRO A 133 -27.69 7.31 -5.52
CA PRO A 133 -28.81 6.89 -4.68
C PRO A 133 -29.02 5.38 -4.76
N HIS A 134 -29.23 4.73 -3.61
CA HIS A 134 -29.56 3.32 -3.58
C HIS A 134 -30.95 3.11 -4.21
N PRO A 135 -31.14 2.11 -5.09
CA PRO A 135 -32.36 1.99 -5.89
C PRO A 135 -33.64 1.79 -5.07
N GLN A 136 -33.56 1.16 -3.88
CA GLN A 136 -34.75 0.91 -3.03
C GLN A 136 -34.64 1.46 -1.60
N LEU A 137 -33.46 1.86 -1.13
CA LEU A 137 -33.23 2.22 0.28
C LEU A 137 -32.94 3.71 0.38
N PRO A 138 -33.27 4.37 1.51
CA PRO A 138 -32.98 5.78 1.74
C PRO A 138 -31.50 5.99 2.08
N LEU A 139 -30.61 5.54 1.19
CA LEU A 139 -29.16 5.64 1.29
C LEU A 139 -28.62 6.27 0.00
N THR A 140 -27.52 7.00 0.11
CA THR A 140 -26.80 7.53 -1.04
C THR A 140 -25.33 7.22 -0.86
N LYS A 141 -24.77 6.45 -1.79
CA LYS A 141 -23.35 6.18 -1.88
C LYS A 141 -22.67 7.31 -2.65
N HIS A 142 -21.53 7.80 -2.20
CA HIS A 142 -20.76 8.83 -2.92
C HIS A 142 -19.45 8.24 -3.41
N PHE A 143 -19.08 8.53 -4.65
CA PHE A 143 -17.79 8.11 -5.20
C PHE A 143 -16.67 9.00 -4.67
N PHE A 144 -15.58 8.40 -4.19
CA PHE A 144 -14.41 9.10 -3.71
C PHE A 144 -13.20 8.64 -4.53
N PHE A 145 -12.85 9.42 -5.55
CA PHE A 145 -11.67 9.20 -6.38
C PHE A 145 -10.45 9.93 -5.81
N PRO A 146 -9.40 9.22 -5.36
CA PRO A 146 -8.08 9.80 -5.13
C PRO A 146 -7.48 10.32 -6.44
N GLY A 147 -6.64 11.35 -6.35
CA GLY A 147 -6.03 11.96 -7.54
C GLY A 147 -5.02 13.06 -7.22
N PHE A 148 -4.44 13.61 -8.28
CA PHE A 148 -3.29 14.53 -8.19
C PHE A 148 -3.66 16.02 -8.23
N THR A 149 -4.95 16.33 -8.34
CA THR A 149 -5.43 17.72 -8.43
C THR A 149 -6.34 18.06 -7.26
N VAL A 150 -6.55 19.36 -7.04
CA VAL A 150 -7.43 19.90 -5.99
C VAL A 150 -8.92 19.56 -6.21
N ARG A 151 -9.30 19.05 -7.38
CA ARG A 151 -10.68 18.63 -7.70
C ARG A 151 -10.94 17.15 -7.38
N THR A 152 -9.92 16.42 -6.94
CA THR A 152 -10.01 15.01 -6.55
C THR A 152 -9.91 14.86 -5.03
N GLY A 153 -10.01 13.63 -4.55
CA GLY A 153 -9.87 13.27 -3.13
C GLY A 153 -8.46 13.38 -2.57
N GLY A 154 -7.49 13.76 -3.41
CA GLY A 154 -6.08 13.90 -3.03
C GLY A 154 -5.38 12.55 -2.85
N LEU A 155 -4.28 12.57 -2.10
CA LEU A 155 -3.41 11.43 -1.85
C LEU A 155 -3.23 11.22 -0.34
N LEU A 156 -3.09 9.96 0.07
CA LEU A 156 -2.75 9.63 1.45
C LEU A 156 -1.35 10.14 1.81
N ILE A 157 -1.28 10.94 2.87
CA ILE A 157 -0.04 11.46 3.43
C ILE A 157 -0.22 11.69 4.92
N GLU A 158 0.61 11.02 5.73
CA GLU A 158 0.59 11.13 7.18
C GLU A 158 1.12 12.48 7.66
N HIS A 159 0.62 12.95 8.80
CA HIS A 159 1.10 14.18 9.42
C HIS A 159 2.60 14.07 9.75
N GLY A 160 3.38 15.04 9.26
CA GLY A 160 4.83 15.08 9.50
C GLY A 160 5.67 14.11 8.67
N LEU A 161 5.08 13.34 7.73
CA LEU A 161 5.82 12.38 6.90
C LEU A 161 7.02 13.01 6.20
N LEU A 162 6.83 14.17 5.55
CA LEU A 162 7.88 14.84 4.80
C LEU A 162 9.01 15.34 5.73
N ALA A 163 8.65 15.83 6.93
CA ALA A 163 9.64 16.24 7.92
C ALA A 163 10.48 15.05 8.42
N GLN A 164 9.85 13.89 8.65
CA GLN A 164 10.55 12.66 9.02
C GLN A 164 11.49 12.17 7.91
N ARG A 165 11.02 12.18 6.65
CA ARG A 165 11.84 11.86 5.48
C ARG A 165 13.06 12.76 5.38
N ASP A 166 12.86 14.06 5.51
CA ASP A 166 13.94 15.04 5.34
C ASP A 166 14.97 14.92 6.48
N ALA A 167 14.52 14.70 7.71
CA ALA A 167 15.39 14.41 8.85
C ALA A 167 16.21 13.12 8.63
N PHE A 168 15.58 12.04 8.17
CA PHE A 168 16.26 10.77 7.86
C PHE A 168 17.33 10.95 6.77
N ARG A 169 17.01 11.69 5.70
CA ARG A 169 17.94 11.94 4.59
C ARG A 169 19.12 12.82 4.97
N ALA A 170 18.95 13.73 5.92
CA ALA A 170 20.01 14.60 6.42
C ALA A 170 20.94 13.90 7.43
N ASP A 171 20.48 12.84 8.09
CA ASP A 171 21.24 12.13 9.12
C ASP A 171 21.97 10.89 8.55
N ALA A 172 23.26 11.05 8.24
CA ALA A 172 24.11 9.97 7.76
C ALA A 172 24.28 8.82 8.77
N ALA A 173 24.25 9.09 10.08
CA ALA A 173 24.37 8.07 11.10
C ALA A 173 23.07 7.26 11.24
N MET A 174 21.92 7.90 11.06
CA MET A 174 20.63 7.21 10.97
C MET A 174 20.57 6.29 9.74
N GLN A 175 21.01 6.76 8.58
CA GLN A 175 21.08 5.94 7.38
C GLN A 175 22.06 4.77 7.54
N ALA A 176 23.26 5.00 8.11
CA ALA A 176 24.22 3.93 8.37
C ALA A 176 23.63 2.84 9.26
N ARG A 177 22.95 3.21 10.36
CA ARG A 177 22.25 2.26 11.25
C ARG A 177 21.13 1.52 10.54
N TYR A 178 20.35 2.21 9.71
CA TYR A 178 19.26 1.60 8.94
C TYR A 178 19.81 0.52 7.99
N TRP A 179 20.85 0.84 7.22
CA TRP A 179 21.49 -0.13 6.33
C TRP A 179 22.07 -1.33 7.07
N GLN A 180 22.76 -1.08 8.17
CA GLN A 180 23.28 -2.15 9.02
C GLN A 180 22.15 -3.06 9.55
N GLY A 181 21.01 -2.50 9.93
CA GLY A 181 19.83 -3.26 10.35
C GLY A 181 19.25 -4.17 9.25
N LEU A 182 19.43 -3.80 7.99
CA LEU A 182 19.05 -4.61 6.83
C LEU A 182 20.15 -5.61 6.39
N GLY A 183 21.27 -5.70 7.10
CA GLY A 183 22.42 -6.50 6.67
C GLY A 183 23.14 -5.93 5.44
N VAL A 184 22.95 -4.65 5.14
CA VAL A 184 23.58 -3.93 4.04
C VAL A 184 24.78 -3.13 4.57
N PRO A 185 25.94 -3.13 3.89
CA PRO A 185 27.07 -2.30 4.29
C PRO A 185 26.67 -0.83 4.50
N PRO A 186 26.99 -0.23 5.65
CA PRO A 186 26.54 1.14 5.97
C PRO A 186 27.20 2.18 5.07
N LEU A 187 28.45 1.95 4.67
CA LEU A 187 29.19 2.80 3.75
C LEU A 187 29.01 2.30 2.32
N ARG A 188 28.78 3.24 1.41
CA ARG A 188 28.72 2.99 -0.03
C ARG A 188 30.13 2.82 -0.59
N GLN A 189 30.28 1.94 -1.58
CA GLN A 189 31.46 1.97 -2.45
C GLN A 189 31.43 3.26 -3.30
N ALA A 190 32.59 3.69 -3.79
CA ALA A 190 32.66 4.84 -4.68
C ALA A 190 31.78 4.61 -5.92
N GLY A 191 30.81 5.51 -6.15
CA GLY A 191 29.86 5.38 -7.25
C GLY A 191 28.76 4.32 -7.07
N GLU A 192 28.63 3.69 -5.89
CA GLU A 192 27.58 2.70 -5.64
C GLU A 192 26.17 3.32 -5.74
N LEU A 193 25.33 2.71 -6.58
CA LEU A 193 23.90 2.98 -6.63
C LEU A 193 23.14 1.97 -5.77
N ARG A 194 22.16 2.45 -5.00
CA ARG A 194 21.22 1.61 -4.25
C ARG A 194 19.84 1.69 -4.86
N VAL A 195 19.29 0.55 -5.25
CA VAL A 195 18.02 0.44 -5.98
C VAL A 195 17.09 -0.49 -5.22
N SER A 196 15.86 -0.07 -4.92
CA SER A 196 14.85 -1.01 -4.42
C SER A 196 14.10 -1.67 -5.59
N LEU A 197 13.80 -2.97 -5.48
CA LEU A 197 13.05 -3.73 -6.49
C LEU A 197 11.80 -4.36 -5.89
N PHE A 198 10.68 -3.66 -5.99
CA PHE A 198 9.36 -4.17 -5.60
C PHE A 198 8.41 -4.18 -6.81
N SER A 199 8.32 -5.33 -7.47
CA SER A 199 7.62 -5.48 -8.75
C SER A 199 6.76 -6.76 -8.76
N TYR A 200 5.79 -6.84 -9.68
CA TYR A 200 5.16 -8.10 -10.08
C TYR A 200 6.13 -8.93 -10.93
N GLU A 201 5.70 -10.11 -11.34
CA GLU A 201 6.38 -10.85 -12.39
C GLU A 201 6.51 -9.99 -13.65
N ASN A 202 7.68 -10.02 -14.30
CA ASN A 202 7.93 -9.24 -15.51
C ASN A 202 9.05 -9.87 -16.34
N ALA A 203 8.83 -10.01 -17.66
CA ALA A 203 9.83 -10.52 -18.58
C ALA A 203 11.08 -9.62 -18.66
N ALA A 204 10.95 -8.34 -18.33
CA ALA A 204 12.05 -7.37 -18.33
C ALA A 204 13.02 -7.54 -17.14
N ILE A 205 12.70 -8.33 -16.11
CA ILE A 205 13.59 -8.49 -14.94
C ILE A 205 14.94 -9.08 -15.34
N ALA A 206 14.97 -10.21 -16.05
CA ALA A 206 16.23 -10.85 -16.45
C ALA A 206 17.16 -9.94 -17.29
N PRO A 207 16.69 -9.29 -18.38
CA PRO A 207 17.54 -8.37 -19.13
C PRO A 207 17.96 -7.12 -18.33
N LEU A 208 17.12 -6.63 -17.40
CA LEU A 208 17.48 -5.53 -16.50
C LEU A 208 18.64 -5.92 -15.57
N LEU A 209 18.54 -7.08 -14.90
CA LEU A 209 19.61 -7.60 -14.03
C LEU A 209 20.90 -7.85 -14.83
N GLN A 210 20.78 -8.35 -16.06
CA GLN A 210 21.93 -8.55 -16.95
C GLN A 210 22.63 -7.24 -17.30
N ALA A 211 21.87 -6.16 -17.53
CA ALA A 211 22.41 -4.83 -17.79
C ALA A 211 23.13 -4.27 -16.55
N TRP A 212 22.54 -4.42 -15.36
CA TRP A 212 23.17 -4.00 -14.10
C TRP A 212 24.45 -4.78 -13.79
N ALA A 213 24.44 -6.10 -14.00
CA ALA A 213 25.61 -6.95 -13.79
C ALA A 213 26.80 -6.57 -14.68
N LYS A 214 26.52 -6.14 -15.93
CA LYS A 214 27.52 -5.68 -16.90
C LYS A 214 27.89 -4.19 -16.77
N GLY A 215 27.21 -3.46 -15.90
CA GLY A 215 27.45 -2.03 -15.69
C GLY A 215 28.84 -1.75 -15.13
N THR A 216 29.31 -0.51 -15.29
CA THR A 216 30.65 -0.08 -14.84
C THR A 216 30.70 0.42 -13.40
N SER A 217 29.53 0.72 -12.81
CA SER A 217 29.40 1.19 -11.42
C SER A 217 28.79 0.10 -10.55
N PRO A 218 29.23 -0.06 -9.28
CA PRO A 218 28.58 -0.99 -8.35
C PRO A 218 27.10 -0.65 -8.18
N LEU A 219 26.23 -1.67 -8.27
CA LEU A 219 24.80 -1.53 -8.04
C LEU A 219 24.37 -2.53 -6.98
N ARG A 220 23.75 -2.00 -5.92
CA ARG A 220 23.12 -2.80 -4.88
C ARG A 220 21.62 -2.76 -5.07
N CYS A 221 21.03 -3.90 -5.36
CA CYS A 221 19.60 -4.09 -5.47
C CYS A 221 19.05 -4.63 -4.13
N LEU A 222 18.03 -3.97 -3.60
CA LEU A 222 17.34 -4.31 -2.37
C LEU A 222 15.99 -4.91 -2.78
N LEU A 223 15.85 -6.22 -2.62
CA LEU A 223 14.74 -7.00 -3.11
C LEU A 223 13.91 -7.53 -1.92
N PRO A 224 12.83 -6.84 -1.51
CA PRO A 224 11.88 -7.41 -0.57
C PRO A 224 11.32 -8.74 -1.10
N GLU A 225 11.11 -9.70 -0.21
CA GLU A 225 10.39 -10.92 -0.51
C GLU A 225 9.04 -10.61 -1.18
N GLY A 226 8.75 -11.31 -2.27
CA GLY A 226 7.55 -11.06 -3.04
C GLY A 226 7.58 -11.68 -4.42
N ARG A 227 6.72 -11.15 -5.29
CA ARG A 227 6.41 -11.72 -6.62
C ARG A 227 7.61 -11.72 -7.57
N ALA A 228 8.53 -10.76 -7.43
CA ALA A 228 9.74 -10.69 -8.25
C ALA A 228 10.82 -11.72 -7.84
N LEU A 229 10.82 -12.17 -6.58
CA LEU A 229 11.90 -12.98 -6.01
C LEU A 229 12.22 -14.26 -6.81
N PRO A 230 11.24 -15.06 -7.27
CA PRO A 230 11.54 -16.26 -8.06
C PRO A 230 12.30 -15.97 -9.35
N GLN A 231 11.95 -14.88 -10.07
CA GLN A 231 12.63 -14.52 -11.32
C GLN A 231 14.04 -13.99 -11.07
N VAL A 232 14.25 -13.25 -9.97
CA VAL A 232 15.58 -12.80 -9.58
C VAL A 232 16.43 -13.99 -9.12
N ALA A 233 15.90 -14.91 -8.31
CA ALA A 233 16.60 -16.13 -7.89
C ALA A 233 17.06 -16.95 -9.09
N ALA A 234 16.16 -17.15 -10.07
CA ALA A 234 16.46 -17.88 -11.29
C ALA A 234 17.60 -17.25 -12.11
N PHE A 235 17.71 -15.91 -12.15
CA PHE A 235 18.83 -15.22 -12.82
C PHE A 235 20.19 -15.58 -12.21
N PHE A 236 20.25 -15.83 -10.89
CA PHE A 236 21.47 -16.28 -10.20
C PHE A 236 21.63 -17.82 -10.17
N GLY A 237 20.75 -18.57 -10.84
CA GLY A 237 20.80 -20.03 -10.87
C GLY A 237 20.25 -20.70 -9.61
N HIS A 238 19.49 -19.99 -8.80
CA HIS A 238 18.84 -20.51 -7.59
C HIS A 238 17.39 -20.92 -7.88
N ALA A 239 16.95 -22.05 -7.32
CA ALA A 239 15.57 -22.53 -7.45
C ALA A 239 14.58 -21.75 -6.57
N HIS A 240 15.06 -21.19 -5.46
CA HIS A 240 14.32 -20.39 -4.50
C HIS A 240 15.25 -19.33 -3.90
N GLY A 241 14.67 -18.36 -3.20
CA GLY A 241 15.41 -17.40 -2.38
C GLY A 241 14.60 -17.05 -1.13
N GLN A 242 15.28 -16.49 -0.13
CA GLN A 242 14.70 -16.11 1.15
C GLN A 242 15.42 -14.89 1.73
N ALA A 243 14.76 -14.18 2.63
CA ALA A 243 15.34 -13.04 3.32
C ALA A 243 16.70 -13.36 3.98
N GLY A 244 17.63 -12.41 3.88
CA GLY A 244 19.00 -12.53 4.41
C GLY A 244 20.01 -13.06 3.40
N GLU A 245 19.57 -13.60 2.27
CA GLU A 245 20.48 -14.02 1.20
C GLU A 245 21.06 -12.83 0.44
N VAL A 246 22.31 -13.01 -0.03
CA VAL A 246 23.04 -12.04 -0.83
C VAL A 246 23.60 -12.74 -2.05
N TRP A 247 23.25 -12.25 -3.24
CA TRP A 247 23.70 -12.80 -4.51
C TRP A 247 24.48 -11.76 -5.29
N GLN A 248 25.51 -12.19 -6.04
CA GLN A 248 26.36 -11.27 -6.78
C GLN A 248 26.66 -11.79 -8.19
N SER A 249 26.61 -10.87 -9.17
CA SER A 249 27.00 -11.11 -10.55
C SER A 249 27.57 -9.83 -11.15
N GLY A 250 28.86 -9.84 -11.50
CA GLY A 250 29.58 -8.65 -11.96
C GLY A 250 29.44 -7.48 -10.97
N SER A 251 28.94 -6.35 -11.46
CA SER A 251 28.73 -5.13 -10.66
C SER A 251 27.44 -5.13 -9.85
N LEU A 252 26.57 -6.13 -9.99
CA LEU A 252 25.30 -6.24 -9.29
C LEU A 252 25.43 -7.09 -8.03
N THR A 253 25.02 -6.54 -6.88
CA THR A 253 24.78 -7.28 -5.64
C THR A 253 23.31 -7.17 -5.26
N VAL A 254 22.61 -8.28 -5.10
CA VAL A 254 21.22 -8.33 -4.64
C VAL A 254 21.18 -8.74 -3.17
N HIS A 255 20.47 -7.97 -2.35
CA HIS A 255 20.10 -8.35 -0.98
C HIS A 255 18.62 -8.72 -0.97
N VAL A 256 18.31 -9.95 -0.57
CA VAL A 256 16.92 -10.36 -0.34
C VAL A 256 16.51 -9.88 1.04
N LEU A 257 15.56 -8.96 1.09
CA LEU A 257 15.04 -8.36 2.32
C LEU A 257 13.76 -9.08 2.75
N PRO A 258 13.47 -9.18 4.06
CA PRO A 258 12.16 -9.65 4.50
C PRO A 258 11.07 -8.71 4.00
N PHE A 259 9.84 -9.21 3.93
CA PHE A 259 8.68 -8.33 3.79
C PHE A 259 8.55 -7.49 5.07
N VAL A 260 8.54 -6.16 4.95
CA VAL A 260 8.55 -5.23 6.08
C VAL A 260 7.25 -4.42 6.16
N GLU A 261 7.01 -3.85 7.34
CA GLU A 261 5.89 -2.94 7.55
C GLU A 261 6.02 -1.64 6.74
N GLN A 262 4.88 -0.99 6.45
CA GLN A 262 4.82 0.23 5.64
C GLN A 262 5.80 1.35 6.06
N PRO A 263 5.98 1.69 7.36
CA PRO A 263 6.94 2.74 7.74
C PRO A 263 8.40 2.35 7.46
N GLU A 264 8.75 1.07 7.58
CA GLU A 264 10.10 0.58 7.26
C GLU A 264 10.33 0.54 5.76
N TYR A 265 9.29 0.22 4.98
CA TYR A 265 9.32 0.31 3.53
C TYR A 265 9.47 1.77 3.06
N ASP A 266 8.79 2.73 3.69
CA ASP A 266 8.98 4.16 3.41
C ASP A 266 10.46 4.57 3.59
N ARG A 267 11.12 4.12 4.67
CA ARG A 267 12.56 4.39 4.88
C ARG A 267 13.45 3.76 3.81
N LEU A 268 13.10 2.57 3.31
CA LEU A 268 13.81 1.94 2.19
C LEU A 268 13.76 2.85 0.97
N LEU A 269 12.56 3.38 0.66
CA LEU A 269 12.37 4.29 -0.46
C LEU A 269 13.15 5.59 -0.31
N TRP A 270 13.25 6.12 0.92
CA TRP A 270 14.00 7.34 1.23
C TRP A 270 15.52 7.14 1.11
N ALA A 271 16.00 5.95 1.47
CA ALA A 271 17.42 5.62 1.52
C ALA A 271 17.99 5.22 0.13
N CYS A 272 17.17 4.66 -0.74
CA CYS A 272 17.54 4.30 -2.11
C CYS A 272 17.69 5.52 -3.03
N ASP A 273 18.45 5.32 -4.11
CA ASP A 273 18.66 6.32 -5.16
C ASP A 273 17.60 6.21 -6.26
N VAL A 274 17.17 4.98 -6.56
CA VAL A 274 16.07 4.69 -7.50
C VAL A 274 15.16 3.63 -6.88
N ASN A 275 13.84 3.77 -7.06
CA ASN A 275 12.87 2.82 -6.53
C ASN A 275 12.02 2.20 -7.63
N PHE A 276 12.06 0.88 -7.79
CA PHE A 276 11.06 0.16 -8.58
C PHE A 276 9.91 -0.20 -7.64
N VAL A 277 8.74 0.32 -7.95
CA VAL A 277 7.51 0.20 -7.16
C VAL A 277 6.36 -0.26 -8.04
N ARG A 278 5.25 -0.66 -7.43
CA ARG A 278 4.11 -1.24 -8.14
C ARG A 278 2.77 -0.90 -7.50
N GLY A 279 1.69 -1.22 -8.21
CA GLY A 279 0.34 -1.02 -7.68
C GLY A 279 0.10 0.44 -7.27
N GLU A 280 -0.69 0.66 -6.22
CA GLU A 280 -1.10 2.00 -5.82
C GLU A 280 -0.29 2.58 -4.64
N ASP A 281 -0.31 1.92 -3.47
CA ASP A 281 0.33 2.47 -2.25
C ASP A 281 1.81 2.78 -2.50
N SER A 282 2.60 1.80 -2.95
CA SER A 282 4.03 2.00 -3.15
C SER A 282 4.38 3.01 -4.24
N CYS A 283 3.49 3.22 -5.22
CA CYS A 283 3.64 4.28 -6.23
C CYS A 283 3.53 5.67 -5.57
N VAL A 284 2.50 5.88 -4.75
CA VAL A 284 2.34 7.13 -3.98
C VAL A 284 3.50 7.32 -2.99
N ARG A 285 3.95 6.25 -2.32
CA ARG A 285 5.08 6.33 -1.39
C ARG A 285 6.40 6.70 -2.05
N ALA A 286 6.65 6.20 -3.27
CA ALA A 286 7.83 6.58 -4.04
C ALA A 286 7.82 8.07 -4.43
N GLN A 287 6.65 8.61 -4.76
CA GLN A 287 6.50 10.06 -5.00
C GLN A 287 6.82 10.86 -3.73
N TRP A 288 6.32 10.43 -2.57
CA TRP A 288 6.66 11.06 -1.30
C TRP A 288 8.12 10.90 -0.89
N ALA A 289 8.83 9.87 -1.35
CA ALA A 289 10.27 9.76 -1.15
C ALA A 289 11.06 10.88 -1.87
N GLY A 290 10.51 11.48 -2.93
CA GLY A 290 11.16 12.54 -3.70
C GLY A 290 12.44 12.06 -4.38
N LYS A 291 12.41 10.81 -4.88
CA LYS A 291 13.51 10.13 -5.56
C LYS A 291 13.02 9.61 -6.93
N PRO A 292 13.92 9.44 -7.91
CA PRO A 292 13.58 8.73 -9.15
C PRO A 292 12.95 7.38 -8.86
N PHE A 293 11.89 7.03 -9.59
CA PHE A 293 11.23 5.75 -9.44
C PHE A 293 10.70 5.24 -10.78
N ILE A 294 10.52 3.93 -10.85
CA ILE A 294 9.90 3.23 -11.97
C ILE A 294 8.64 2.58 -11.42
N TRP A 295 7.52 2.83 -12.06
CA TRP A 295 6.24 2.24 -11.69
C TRP A 295 5.89 1.07 -12.58
N GLN A 296 5.61 -0.08 -11.97
CA GLN A 296 4.92 -1.19 -12.63
C GLN A 296 3.46 -1.21 -12.18
N ILE A 297 2.58 -0.65 -13.02
CA ILE A 297 1.13 -0.79 -12.83
C ILE A 297 0.70 -2.27 -12.90
N TYR A 298 -0.37 -2.63 -12.19
CA TYR A 298 -0.93 -3.97 -12.24
C TYR A 298 -1.46 -4.28 -13.66
N PRO A 299 -0.98 -5.34 -14.33
CA PRO A 299 -1.47 -5.67 -15.66
C PRO A 299 -2.94 -6.10 -15.63
N GLN A 300 -3.77 -5.42 -16.42
CA GLN A 300 -5.19 -5.76 -16.62
C GLN A 300 -5.40 -6.46 -17.96
N HIS A 301 -6.37 -7.40 -18.00
CA HIS A 301 -6.58 -8.39 -19.07
C HIS A 301 -6.72 -7.80 -20.49
N ASP A 302 -7.17 -6.55 -20.62
CA ASP A 302 -7.44 -5.90 -21.91
C ASP A 302 -6.56 -4.68 -22.17
N GLY A 303 -5.43 -4.52 -21.46
CA GLY A 303 -4.52 -3.39 -21.68
C GLY A 303 -5.00 -2.05 -21.13
N VAL A 304 -6.20 -1.98 -20.53
CA VAL A 304 -6.79 -0.76 -19.94
C VAL A 304 -5.89 -0.06 -18.91
N HIS A 305 -4.98 -0.80 -18.27
CA HIS A 305 -3.96 -0.25 -17.38
C HIS A 305 -3.02 0.74 -18.09
N LEU A 306 -2.90 0.70 -19.42
CA LEU A 306 -2.05 1.61 -20.20
C LEU A 306 -2.60 3.04 -20.26
N GLU A 307 -3.93 3.23 -20.19
CA GLU A 307 -4.52 4.57 -20.17
C GLU A 307 -4.22 5.29 -18.85
N LYS A 308 -4.07 4.52 -17.76
CA LYS A 308 -3.72 5.00 -16.43
C LYS A 308 -2.21 5.24 -16.23
N LEU A 309 -1.35 4.66 -17.08
CA LEU A 309 0.12 4.75 -16.98
C LEU A 309 0.67 6.04 -17.57
#